data_AF-A0A8E0WMN7-F1
#
_entry.id   AF-A0A8E0WMN7-F1
#
_cell.length_a   1.000
_cell.length_b   1.000
_cell.length_c   1.000
_cell.angle_alpha   90.00
_cell.angle_beta   90.00
_cell.angle_gamma   90.00
#
_symmetry.space_group_name_H-M   'P 1'
#
loop_
_entity.id
_entity.type
_entity.pdbx_description
1 polymer ?
#
loop_
_entity_poly.entity_id
_entity_poly.type
_entity_poly.pdbx_seq_one_letter_code
_entity_poly.pdbx_strand_id
1 'polypeptide(L)' 'MQRYLDPTNDSLFKKIFRDLGRLKEFINAVLELPEGLRIKEIEFIPVEQTPIIDKGKKAYLI' A
#
# COMPACT_ATOMS: atom_id res chain seq x y z
N MET A 1 -18.30 -2.58 14.43
CA MET A 1 -17.29 -3.52 13.88
C MET A 1 -16.53 -2.80 12.78
N GLN A 2 -15.22 -2.56 12.96
CA GLN A 2 -14.37 -2.10 11.87
C GLN A 2 -14.16 -3.28 10.90
N ARG A 3 -14.61 -3.11 9.66
CA ARG A 3 -14.38 -4.06 8.58
C ARG A 3 -13.03 -3.71 7.94
N TYR A 4 -12.04 -4.56 8.13
CA TYR A 4 -10.76 -4.45 7.42
C TYR A 4 -10.99 -4.72 5.93
N LEU A 5 -10.20 -4.05 5.08
CA LEU A 5 -10.23 -4.29 3.64
C LEU A 5 -9.58 -5.64 3.33
N ASP A 6 -10.32 -6.53 2.69
CA ASP A 6 -9.85 -7.81 2.15
C ASP A 6 -9.14 -7.55 0.80
N PRO A 7 -7.82 -7.80 0.68
CA PRO A 7 -7.08 -7.54 -0.54
C PRO A 7 -7.53 -8.39 -1.74
N THR A 8 -8.15 -9.54 -1.49
CA THR A 8 -8.60 -10.50 -2.50
C THR A 8 -9.98 -10.13 -3.02
N ASN A 9 -10.89 -9.78 -2.10
CA ASN A 9 -12.32 -9.66 -2.38
C ASN A 9 -12.82 -8.21 -2.45
N ASP A 10 -12.16 -7.24 -1.82
CA ASP A 10 -12.66 -5.87 -1.80
C ASP A 10 -12.28 -5.08 -3.05
N SER A 11 -13.31 -4.66 -3.79
CA SER A 11 -13.17 -3.78 -4.95
C SER A 11 -12.57 -2.42 -4.57
N LEU A 12 -12.81 -1.93 -3.35
CA LEU A 12 -12.21 -0.70 -2.83
C LEU A 12 -10.70 -0.85 -2.62
N PHE A 13 -10.25 -1.99 -2.07
CA PHE A 13 -8.83 -2.27 -1.93
C PHE A 13 -8.13 -2.18 -3.30
N LYS A 14 -8.66 -2.90 -4.30
CA LYS A 14 -8.10 -2.87 -5.66
C LYS A 14 -8.11 -1.46 -6.27
N LYS A 15 -9.11 -0.64 -5.98
CA LYS A 15 -9.20 0.75 -6.48
C LYS A 15 -8.19 1.70 -5.85
N ILE A 16 -7.81 1.46 -4.59
CA ILE A 16 -6.80 2.26 -3.88
C ILE A 16 -5.40 1.83 -4.32
N PHE A 17 -5.11 0.53 -4.29
CA PHE A 17 -3.76 0.00 -4.51
C PHE A 17 -3.35 -0.10 -5.99
N ARG A 18 -4.27 0.04 -6.96
CA ARG A 18 -3.94 0.11 -8.39
C ARG A 18 -3.63 1.53 -8.88
N ASP A 19 -3.93 2.55 -8.10
CA ASP A 19 -3.74 3.95 -8.46
C ASP A 19 -2.76 4.58 -7.47
N LEU A 20 -1.55 4.89 -7.95
CA LEU A 20 -0.48 5.45 -7.13
C LEU A 20 -0.88 6.77 -6.45
N GLY A 21 -1.70 7.59 -7.11
CA GLY A 21 -2.20 8.83 -6.54
C GLY A 21 -3.13 8.58 -5.35
N ARG A 22 -4.09 7.67 -5.50
CA ARG A 22 -5.01 7.27 -4.42
C ARG A 22 -4.29 6.54 -3.30
N LEU A 23 -3.33 5.68 -3.61
CA LEU A 23 -2.51 5.02 -2.61
C LEU A 23 -1.75 6.05 -1.77
N LYS A 24 -1.17 7.07 -2.41
CA LYS A 24 -0.49 8.16 -1.71
C LYS A 24 -1.40 8.93 -0.77
N GLU A 25 -2.57 9.36 -1.25
CA GLU A 25 -3.55 10.07 -0.41
C GLU A 25 -4.04 9.18 0.74
N PHE A 26 -4.26 7.89 0.47
CA PHE A 26 -4.63 6.92 1.49
C PHE A 26 -3.55 6.78 2.58
N ILE A 27 -2.28 6.64 2.19
CA ILE A 27 -1.17 6.54 3.14
C ILE A 27 -1.03 7.84 3.95
N ASN A 28 -1.11 9.00 3.31
CA ASN A 28 -1.08 10.30 4.01
C ASN A 28 -2.22 10.43 5.04
N ALA A 29 -3.40 9.89 4.75
CA ALA A 29 -4.54 9.90 5.65
C ALA A 29 -4.38 8.91 6.83
N VAL A 30 -3.75 7.76 6.60
CA VAL A 30 -3.57 6.71 7.62
C VAL A 30 -2.37 6.98 8.54
N LEU A 31 -1.27 7.51 8.01
CA LEU A 31 -0.05 7.76 8.78
C LEU A 31 -0.08 9.06 9.59
N GLU A 32 -1.15 9.87 9.48
CA GLU A 32 -1.33 11.14 10.20
C GLU A 32 -0.07 12.02 10.20
N LEU A 33 0.59 12.11 9.03
CA LEU A 33 1.88 12.79 8.91
C LEU A 33 1.73 14.29 9.23
N PRO A 34 2.66 14.88 9.99
CA PRO A 34 2.68 16.31 10.27
C PRO A 34 2.67 17.16 9.00
N GLU A 35 2.14 18.38 9.10
CA GLU A 35 2.14 19.33 8.00
C GLU A 35 3.58 19.60 7.53
N GLY A 36 3.80 19.53 6.21
CA GLY A 36 5.15 19.61 5.61
C GLY A 36 5.86 18.26 5.41
N LEU A 37 5.41 17.19 6.07
CA LEU A 37 5.95 15.83 5.92
C LEU A 37 5.06 14.89 5.09
N ARG A 38 3.99 15.42 4.48
CA ARG A 38 3.14 14.65 3.58
C ARG A 38 3.94 14.09 2.41
N ILE A 39 3.66 12.84 2.08
CA ILE A 39 4.23 12.14 0.94
C ILE A 39 3.82 12.88 -0.34
N LYS A 40 4.82 13.27 -1.14
CA LYS A 40 4.61 13.96 -2.43
C LYS A 40 4.53 12.98 -3.59
N GLU A 41 5.35 11.93 -3.53
CA GLU A 41 5.52 10.95 -4.59
C GLU A 41 5.78 9.56 -3.99
N ILE A 42 5.37 8.52 -4.72
CA ILE A 42 5.58 7.12 -4.38
C ILE A 42 6.08 6.43 -5.64
N GLU A 43 7.13 5.63 -5.49
CA GLU A 43 7.65 4.78 -6.56
C GLU A 43 7.75 3.35 -6.05
N PHE A 44 7.49 2.39 -6.93
CA PHE A 44 7.73 0.99 -6.61
C PHE A 44 9.22 0.71 -6.75
N ILE A 45 9.79 -0.02 -5.78
CA ILE A 45 11.14 -0.54 -5.92
C ILE A 45 11.21 -1.49 -7.13
N PRO A 46 12.33 -1.48 -7.88
CA PRO A 46 12.51 -2.41 -8.98
C PRO A 46 12.54 -3.85 -8.46
N VAL A 47 12.14 -4.79 -9.32
CA VAL A 47 12.00 -6.22 -8.97
C VAL A 47 13.34 -6.80 -8.48
N GLU A 48 14.45 -6.32 -9.01
CA GLU A 48 15.81 -6.73 -8.61
C GLU A 48 16.16 -6.34 -7.17
N GLN A 49 15.55 -5.27 -6.65
CA GLN A 49 15.71 -4.83 -5.25
C GLN A 49 14.59 -5.38 -4.35
N THR A 50 13.64 -6.12 -4.93
CA THR A 50 12.59 -6.75 -4.13
C THR A 50 13.19 -7.93 -3.38
N PRO A 51 12.99 -8.03 -2.05
CA PRO A 51 13.51 -9.16 -1.29
C PRO A 51 12.98 -10.47 -1.86
N ILE A 52 13.87 -11.46 -2.01
CA ILE A 52 13.47 -12.81 -2.41
C ILE A 52 12.72 -13.42 -1.23
N ILE A 53 11.39 -13.34 -1.27
CA ILE A 53 10.54 -14.00 -0.28
C ILE A 53 10.49 -15.48 -0.69
N ASP A 54 11.12 -16.33 0.12
CA ASP A 54 11.10 -17.78 -0.05
C ASP A 54 9.64 -18.25 -0.19
N LYS A 55 9.33 -18.93 -1.29
CA LYS A 55 7.96 -19.25 -1.77
C LYS A 55 7.19 -20.23 -0.86
N GLY A 56 7.53 -20.34 0.42
CA GLY A 56 6.85 -21.18 1.41
C GLY A 56 5.70 -20.51 2.15
N LYS A 57 5.71 -19.18 2.33
CA LYS A 57 4.60 -18.45 2.95
C LYS A 57 4.46 -17.08 2.29
N LYS A 58 3.34 -16.87 1.59
CA LYS A 58 2.93 -15.56 1.09
C LYS A 58 2.72 -14.61 2.28
N ALA A 59 3.79 -13.98 2.74
CA ALA A 59 3.69 -12.77 3.52
C ALA A 59 3.50 -11.63 2.51
N TYR A 60 2.26 -11.22 2.30
CA TYR A 60 1.98 -9.92 1.74
C TYR A 60 2.59 -8.91 2.72
N LEU A 61 3.66 -8.23 2.33
CA LEU A 61 4.10 -7.05 3.05
C LEU A 61 3.01 -6.00 2.80
N ILE A 62 2.17 -5.82 3.82
CA ILE A 62 1.15 -4.78 3.93
C ILE A 62 1.82 -3.51 4.43
#